data_AF-A0A936PUF1-F1
#
_entry.id   AF-A0A936PUF1-F1
#
_cell.length_a   1.000
_cell.length_b   1.000
_cell.length_c   1.000
_cell.angle_alpha   90.00
_cell.angle_beta   90.00
_cell.angle_gamma   90.00
#
_symmetry.space_group_name_H-M   'P 1'
#
loop_
_entity.id
_entity.type
_entity.pdbx_description
1 polymer ?
#
loop_
_entity_poly.entity_id
_entity_poly.type
_entity_poly.pdbx_seq_one_letter_code
_entity_poly.pdbx_strand_id
1 'polypeptide(L)'
;MGAFNTVNHVVDCPSCGHPVPVSVQFKYGLRFQFKYNIGDLIKFHASCKTAPESAVVADGITDGACPSCGTEPELDMFVFFAHGVITNVEVADGRYSFLSSVEPFIVLTP
;
A
#
# COMPACT_ATOMS: atom_id res chain seq x y z
N MET A 1 6.47 -16.62 0.42
CA MET A 1 5.95 -15.57 -0.46
C MET A 1 4.45 -15.73 -0.56
N GLY A 2 3.66 -14.74 -0.15
CA GLY A 2 2.19 -14.79 -0.17
C GLY A 2 1.63 -13.77 -1.18
N ALA A 3 0.43 -14.01 -1.69
CA ALA A 3 -0.23 -13.09 -2.62
C ALA A 3 -0.36 -11.68 -2.01
N PHE A 4 -0.23 -10.66 -2.86
CA PHE A 4 -0.38 -9.25 -2.55
C PHE A 4 -1.31 -8.59 -3.59
N ASN A 5 -1.72 -7.35 -3.33
CA ASN A 5 -2.37 -6.48 -4.31
C ASN A 5 -1.46 -5.28 -4.56
N THR A 6 -1.69 -4.52 -5.62
CA THR A 6 -0.95 -3.29 -5.90
C THR A 6 -1.86 -2.08 -6.01
N VAL A 7 -1.36 -0.92 -5.63
CA VAL A 7 -1.95 0.38 -5.94
C VAL A 7 -0.95 1.22 -6.73
N ASN A 8 -1.40 1.85 -7.82
CA ASN A 8 -0.55 2.75 -8.60
C ASN A 8 -0.32 4.05 -7.83
N HIS A 9 0.92 4.53 -7.82
CA HIS A 9 1.29 5.80 -7.22
C HIS A 9 2.46 6.44 -7.97
N VAL A 10 2.78 7.69 -7.64
CA VAL A 10 3.96 8.40 -8.16
C VAL A 10 4.80 8.87 -6.99
N VAL A 11 6.08 8.53 -7.00
CA VAL A 11 7.06 8.95 -5.97
C VAL A 11 8.24 9.65 -6.63
N ASP A 12 8.91 10.54 -5.91
CA ASP A 12 10.15 11.11 -6.41
C ASP A 12 11.30 10.12 -6.24
N CYS A 13 12.10 9.91 -7.29
CA CYS A 13 13.27 9.06 -7.21
C CYS A 13 14.27 9.63 -6.20
N PRO A 14 14.70 8.87 -5.17
CA PRO A 14 15.65 9.36 -4.17
C PRO A 14 17.04 9.64 -4.74
N SER A 15 17.37 9.08 -5.91
CA SER A 15 18.67 9.23 -6.58
C SER A 15 18.75 10.49 -7.45
N CYS A 16 17.70 10.80 -8.22
CA CYS A 16 17.73 11.88 -9.22
C CYS A 16 16.59 12.90 -9.13
N GLY A 17 15.62 12.69 -8.24
CA GLY A 17 14.45 13.56 -8.08
C GLY A 17 13.41 13.49 -9.20
N HIS A 18 13.57 12.60 -10.18
CA HIS A 18 12.58 12.42 -11.24
C HIS A 18 11.33 11.71 -10.70
N PRO A 19 10.10 12.14 -11.05
CA PRO A 19 8.89 11.42 -10.70
C PRO A 19 8.86 10.02 -11.32
N VAL A 20 8.62 9.00 -10.50
CA VAL A 20 8.60 7.60 -10.89
C VAL A 20 7.20 7.04 -10.69
N PRO A 21 6.52 6.55 -11.75
CA PRO A 21 5.33 5.76 -11.58
C PRO A 21 5.70 4.40 -10.98
N VAL A 22 5.15 4.09 -9.81
CA VAL A 22 5.43 2.86 -9.06
C VAL A 22 4.14 2.10 -8.77
N SER A 23 4.26 0.79 -8.59
CA SER A 23 3.22 -0.04 -8.00
C SER A 23 3.56 -0.26 -6.52
N VAL A 24 2.69 0.15 -5.61
CA VAL A 24 2.88 -0.15 -4.18
C VAL A 24 2.21 -1.47 -3.86
N GLN A 25 3.00 -2.49 -3.53
CA GLN A 25 2.51 -3.81 -3.12
C GLN A 25 2.05 -3.75 -1.66
N PHE A 26 0.81 -4.19 -1.37
CA PHE A 26 0.27 -4.22 -0.02
C PHE A 26 -0.52 -5.51 0.26
N LYS A 27 -0.75 -5.81 1.54
CA LYS A 27 -1.48 -7.00 1.98
C LYS A 27 -2.70 -6.64 2.84
N TYR A 28 -3.80 -6.27 2.19
CA TYR A 28 -5.07 -6.03 2.84
C TYR A 28 -6.25 -6.41 1.92
N GLY A 29 -7.34 -6.89 2.51
CA GLY A 29 -8.49 -7.45 1.77
C GLY A 29 -8.21 -8.82 1.13
N LEU A 30 -8.89 -9.10 0.02
CA LEU A 30 -8.71 -10.31 -0.78
C LEU A 30 -7.44 -10.19 -1.63
N ARG A 31 -6.42 -10.99 -1.29
CA ARG A 31 -5.09 -10.97 -1.92
C ARG A 31 -5.07 -11.85 -3.16
N PHE A 32 -5.19 -11.26 -4.34
CA PHE A 32 -5.25 -12.00 -5.61
C PHE A 32 -4.57 -11.28 -6.77
N GLN A 33 -3.53 -10.49 -6.47
CA GLN A 33 -2.80 -9.67 -7.45
C GLN A 33 -3.71 -8.67 -8.18
N PHE A 34 -4.71 -8.15 -7.47
CA PHE A 34 -5.52 -7.07 -7.99
C PHE A 34 -4.68 -5.79 -8.08
N LYS A 35 -4.97 -5.00 -9.12
CA LYS A 35 -4.37 -3.68 -9.34
C LYS A 35 -5.43 -2.62 -9.09
N TYR A 36 -5.10 -1.64 -8.26
CA TYR A 36 -6.00 -0.57 -7.85
C TYR A 36 -5.38 0.80 -8.10
N ASN A 37 -6.19 1.84 -8.00
CA ASN A 37 -5.82 3.24 -7.86
C ASN A 37 -6.37 3.81 -6.55
N ILE A 38 -5.85 4.96 -6.15
CA ILE A 38 -6.47 5.74 -5.05
C ILE A 38 -7.91 6.07 -5.44
N GLY A 39 -8.85 5.84 -4.51
CA GLY A 39 -10.29 5.97 -4.72
C GLY A 39 -11.00 4.64 -5.02
N ASP A 40 -10.27 3.56 -5.34
CA ASP A 40 -10.89 2.27 -5.60
C ASP A 40 -11.33 1.57 -4.31
N LEU A 41 -12.47 0.86 -4.40
CA LEU A 41 -12.95 -0.05 -3.37
C LEU A 41 -12.22 -1.40 -3.47
N ILE A 42 -11.56 -1.82 -2.39
CA ILE A 42 -10.88 -3.11 -2.36
C ILE A 42 -11.86 -4.27 -2.23
N LYS A 43 -11.52 -5.39 -2.85
CA LYS A 43 -12.32 -6.61 -2.78
C LYS A 43 -12.07 -7.32 -1.46
N PHE A 44 -13.14 -7.79 -0.82
CA PHE A 44 -13.10 -8.69 0.33
C PHE A 44 -13.78 -10.01 -0.02
N HIS A 45 -13.39 -11.10 0.65
CA HIS A 45 -14.18 -12.33 0.60
C HIS A 45 -15.46 -12.14 1.42
N ALA A 46 -16.57 -12.75 1.03
CA ALA A 46 -17.84 -12.67 1.76
C ALA A 46 -17.73 -13.16 3.23
N SER A 47 -16.68 -13.91 3.56
CA SER A 47 -16.39 -14.43 4.91
C SER A 47 -15.33 -13.63 5.68
N CYS A 48 -14.78 -12.54 5.11
CA CYS A 48 -13.80 -11.72 5.82
C CYS A 48 -14.50 -10.87 6.89
N LYS A 49 -14.10 -11.05 8.15
CA LYS A 49 -14.60 -10.30 9.32
C LYS A 49 -13.93 -8.94 9.51
N THR A 50 -12.83 -8.66 8.81
CA THR A 50 -12.12 -7.38 8.89
C THR A 50 -13.00 -6.31 8.25
N ALA A 51 -13.53 -5.45 9.10
CA ALA A 51 -14.59 -4.51 8.77
C ALA A 51 -14.14 -3.59 7.63
N PRO A 52 -14.84 -3.60 6.48
CA PRO A 52 -14.65 -2.55 5.48
C PRO A 52 -14.81 -1.17 6.11
N GLU A 53 -15.61 -1.03 7.17
CA GLU A 53 -15.96 0.25 7.79
C GLU A 53 -14.85 0.91 8.63
N SER A 54 -13.78 0.19 9.00
CA SER A 54 -12.69 0.77 9.80
C SER A 54 -11.69 1.55 8.95
N ALA A 55 -11.08 2.57 9.54
CA ALA A 55 -9.86 3.15 9.00
C ALA A 55 -8.69 2.18 9.23
N VAL A 56 -7.90 1.91 8.20
CA VAL A 56 -6.79 0.95 8.25
C VAL A 56 -5.58 1.56 7.56
N VAL A 57 -4.40 1.27 8.09
CA VAL A 57 -3.13 1.50 7.40
C VAL A 57 -2.45 0.16 7.17
N ALA A 58 -2.07 -0.13 5.93
CA ALA A 58 -1.31 -1.33 5.58
C ALA A 58 0.14 -0.97 5.26
N ASP A 59 1.00 -1.95 5.54
CA ASP A 59 2.38 -1.94 5.12
C ASP A 59 2.48 -2.14 3.61
N GLY A 60 3.32 -1.32 2.97
CA GLY A 60 3.48 -1.30 1.53
C GLY A 60 4.93 -1.13 1.12
N ILE A 61 5.28 -1.67 -0.05
CA ILE A 61 6.61 -1.50 -0.65
C ILE A 61 6.47 -1.15 -2.13
N THR A 62 7.28 -0.21 -2.61
CA THR A 62 7.30 0.17 -4.02
C THR A 62 7.94 -0.92 -4.89
N ASP A 63 7.40 -1.06 -6.10
CA ASP A 63 7.93 -1.87 -7.18
C ASP A 63 7.96 -1.03 -8.47
N GLY A 64 9.10 -1.04 -9.14
CA GLY A 64 9.36 -0.29 -10.36
C GLY A 64 10.69 0.46 -10.36
N ALA A 65 11.29 0.59 -11.55
CA ALA A 65 12.55 1.31 -11.76
C ALA A 65 12.29 2.75 -12.22
N CYS A 66 13.14 3.68 -11.77
CA CYS A 66 13.15 5.05 -12.26
C CYS A 66 13.47 5.07 -13.75
N PRO A 67 12.60 5.65 -14.60
CA PRO A 67 12.84 5.67 -16.06
C PRO A 67 14.02 6.58 -16.44
N SER A 68 14.45 7.49 -15.56
CA SER A 68 15.53 8.43 -15.85
C SER A 68 16.92 7.89 -15.49
N CYS A 69 17.09 7.27 -14.33
CA CYS A 69 18.40 6.83 -13.83
C CYS A 69 18.50 5.31 -13.61
N GLY A 70 17.42 4.56 -13.82
CA GLY A 70 17.36 3.11 -13.63
C GLY A 70 17.36 2.64 -12.17
N THR A 71 17.44 3.55 -11.19
CA THR A 71 17.38 3.20 -9.77
C THR A 71 15.98 2.69 -9.43
N GLU A 72 15.91 1.54 -8.76
CA GLU A 72 14.68 1.01 -8.18
C GLU A 72 14.50 1.62 -6.79
N PRO A 73 13.59 2.60 -6.59
CA PRO A 73 13.23 3.04 -5.26
C PRO A 73 12.59 1.86 -4.52
N GLU A 74 13.29 1.28 -3.55
CA GLU A 74 12.75 0.35 -2.55
C GLU A 74 12.30 1.16 -1.33
N LEU A 75 11.17 1.86 -1.47
CA LEU A 75 10.60 2.70 -0.42
C LEU A 75 9.51 1.93 0.32
N ASP A 76 9.59 1.98 1.64
CA ASP A 76 8.47 1.61 2.52
C ASP A 76 7.37 2.67 2.39
N MET A 77 6.13 2.20 2.26
CA MET A 77 4.96 3.02 2.01
C MET A 77 3.85 2.67 2.99
N PHE A 78 3.03 3.66 3.33
CA PHE A 78 1.75 3.44 3.98
C PHE A 78 0.62 3.49 2.95
N VAL A 79 -0.25 2.48 2.98
CA VAL A 79 -1.48 2.48 2.20
C VAL A 79 -2.66 2.64 3.15
N PHE A 80 -3.40 3.74 3.00
CA PHE A 80 -4.52 4.08 3.85
C PHE A 80 -5.84 3.65 3.24
N PHE A 81 -6.71 3.12 4.08
CA PHE A 81 -8.05 2.69 3.73
C PHE A 81 -9.07 3.30 4.68
N ALA A 82 -10.23 3.68 4.15
CA ALA A 82 -11.41 4.00 4.95
C ALA A 82 -12.65 3.47 4.23
N HIS A 83 -13.54 2.77 4.94
CA HIS A 83 -14.74 2.19 4.35
C HIS A 83 -14.43 1.24 3.16
N GLY A 84 -13.27 0.57 3.21
CA GLY A 84 -12.76 -0.32 2.17
C GLY A 84 -12.21 0.40 0.93
N VAL A 85 -12.18 1.73 0.92
CA VAL A 85 -11.66 2.54 -0.18
C VAL A 85 -10.21 2.90 0.09
N ILE A 86 -9.34 2.82 -0.92
CA ILE A 86 -7.97 3.35 -0.82
C ILE A 86 -8.03 4.86 -0.79
N THR A 87 -7.71 5.49 0.33
CA THR A 87 -7.85 6.93 0.51
C THR A 87 -6.55 7.68 0.26
N ASN A 88 -5.42 7.08 0.59
CA ASN A 88 -4.11 7.70 0.41
C ASN A 88 -2.99 6.67 0.31
N VAL A 89 -1.88 7.08 -0.30
CA VAL A 89 -0.60 6.35 -0.33
C VAL A 89 0.50 7.37 -0.11
N GLU A 90 1.44 7.07 0.79
CA GLU A 90 2.56 7.97 1.09
C GLU A 90 3.77 7.20 1.59
N VAL A 91 4.94 7.84 1.57
CA VAL A 91 6.19 7.28 2.07
C VAL A 91 6.10 7.09 3.58
N ALA A 92 6.56 5.94 4.07
CA ALA A 92 6.58 5.64 5.50
C ALA A 92 7.54 6.59 6.23
N ASP A 93 7.03 7.25 7.28
CA ASP A 93 7.79 8.17 8.15
C ASP A 93 8.13 7.54 9.51
N GLY A 94 7.79 6.26 9.70
CA GLY A 94 8.01 5.51 10.94
C GLY A 94 6.92 5.69 12.01
N ARG A 95 5.84 6.45 11.75
CA ARG A 95 4.74 6.61 12.73
C ARG A 95 3.91 5.36 12.97
N TYR A 96 3.97 4.40 12.03
CA TYR A 96 3.41 3.06 12.19
C TYR A 96 4.53 2.02 12.10
N SER A 97 4.47 1.02 12.99
CA SER A 97 5.41 -0.10 12.99
C SER A 97 4.64 -1.41 12.83
N PHE A 98 4.96 -2.14 11.77
CA PHE A 98 4.36 -3.44 11.47
C PHE A 98 5.22 -4.62 11.97
N LEU A 99 6.42 -4.35 12.51
CA LEU A 99 7.36 -5.37 12.97
C LEU A 99 6.83 -6.22 14.13
N SER A 100 5.99 -5.63 14.99
CA SER A 100 5.35 -6.31 16.13
C SER A 100 3.91 -6.74 15.84
N SER A 101 3.38 -6.42 14.66
CA SER A 101 2.01 -6.80 14.29
C SER A 101 1.98 -8.20 13.68
N VAL A 102 1.00 -9.00 14.11
CA VAL A 102 0.73 -10.32 13.51
C VAL A 102 0.21 -10.17 12.07
N GLU A 103 -0.49 -9.06 11.80
CA GLU A 103 -1.06 -8.73 10.51
C GLU A 103 -0.24 -7.61 9.82
N PRO A 104 -0.16 -7.61 8.48
CA PRO A 104 0.53 -6.57 7.72
C PRO A 104 -0.28 -5.25 7.59
N PHE A 105 -1.17 -4.99 8.55
CA PHE A 105 -1.99 -3.79 8.63
C PHE A 105 -2.38 -3.50 10.08
N ILE A 106 -2.69 -2.23 10.35
CA ILE A 106 -3.13 -1.73 11.67
C ILE A 106 -4.51 -1.10 11.49
N VAL A 107 -5.46 -1.48 12.34
CA VAL A 107 -6.76 -0.83 12.42
C VAL A 107 -6.61 0.45 13.24
N LEU A 108 -6.92 1.59 12.61
CA LEU A 108 -6.94 2.88 13.28
C LEU A 108 -8.28 3.00 14.00
N THR A 109 -8.28 2.85 15.33
CA THR A 109 -9.46 3.15 16.13
C THR A 109 -9.79 4.64 16.04
N PRO A 110 -11.08 5.02 16.00
CA PRO A 110 -11.49 6.41 16.16
C PRO A 110 -11.11 6.97 17.54
#